data_AF-A0A0L8AN90-F1
#
_entry.id   AF-A0A0L8AN90-F1
#
_cell.length_a   1.000
_cell.length_b   1.000
_cell.length_c   1.000
_cell.angle_alpha   90.00
_cell.angle_beta   90.00
_cell.angle_gamma   90.00
#
_symmetry.space_group_name_H-M   'P 1'
#
loop_
_entity.id
_entity.type
_entity.pdbx_description
1 polymer ?
#
loop_
_entity_poly.entity_id
_entity_poly.type
_entity_poly.pdbx_seq_one_letter_code
_entity_poly.pdbx_strand_id
1 'polypeptide(L)'
;MGQSYYVSSSSLNLRVGPSIESKSIQTLSQYDNVTMLEESGEWYKIQFGDKTGYANKNFLKAGKAVTSISSYRIGATCKDGTSSSATGRGACSHHGGVSSWRTKSTKVLLRVEKG
;
A
#
# COMPACT_ATOMS: atom_id res chain seq x y z
N MET A 1 15.70 19.72 -7.68
CA MET A 1 14.78 18.63 -8.09
C MET A 1 14.82 17.59 -6.98
N GLY A 2 13.68 17.25 -6.38
CA GLY A 2 13.65 16.29 -5.28
C GLY A 2 13.94 14.86 -5.77
N GLN A 3 14.54 14.03 -4.93
CA GLN A 3 14.86 12.65 -5.27
C GLN A 3 13.64 11.76 -5.02
N SER A 4 13.38 10.80 -5.90
CA SER A 4 12.26 9.85 -5.74
C SER A 4 12.65 8.74 -4.76
N TYR A 5 11.79 8.49 -3.78
CA TYR A 5 11.91 7.40 -2.82
C TYR A 5 10.57 6.65 -2.72
N TYR A 6 10.60 5.46 -2.15
CA TYR A 6 9.40 4.70 -1.80
C TYR A 6 9.49 4.11 -0.40
N VAL A 7 8.33 3.89 0.22
CA VAL A 7 8.23 3.26 1.54
C VAL A 7 8.53 1.76 1.45
N SER A 8 9.51 1.27 2.21
CA SER A 8 9.86 -0.15 2.23
C SER A 8 9.20 -0.95 3.37
N SER A 9 8.71 -0.27 4.41
CA SER A 9 7.96 -0.90 5.52
C SER A 9 6.48 -1.08 5.20
N SER A 10 5.79 -1.95 5.94
CA SER A 10 4.33 -2.12 5.84
C SER A 10 3.57 -0.83 6.14
N SER A 11 4.06 -0.07 7.11
CA SER A 11 3.53 1.22 7.53
C SER A 11 4.66 2.18 7.92
N LEU A 12 4.50 3.46 7.58
CA LEU A 12 5.42 4.53 7.99
C LEU A 12 4.63 5.80 8.29
N ASN A 13 4.87 6.42 9.44
CA ASN A 13 4.21 7.68 9.77
C ASN A 13 4.95 8.88 9.17
N LEU A 14 4.22 9.70 8.42
CA LEU A 14 4.61 11.06 8.09
C LEU A 14 4.28 11.96 9.28
N ARG A 15 5.28 12.61 9.86
CA ARG A 15 5.15 13.40 11.10
C ARG A 15 5.37 14.88 10.85
N VAL A 16 4.89 15.71 11.76
CA VAL A 16 5.09 17.17 11.71
C VAL A 16 6.55 17.58 11.96
N GLY A 17 7.34 16.75 12.64
CA GLY A 17 8.73 17.01 12.98
C GLY A 17 9.60 15.75 12.98
N PRO A 18 10.93 15.89 12.97
CA PRO A 18 11.90 14.78 12.91
C PRO A 18 12.07 14.08 14.27
N SER A 19 10.97 13.62 14.87
CA SER A 19 10.96 12.91 16.14
C SER A 19 9.80 11.91 16.22
N ILE A 20 10.02 10.78 16.91
CA ILE A 20 8.98 9.78 17.17
C ILE A 20 7.86 10.30 18.08
N GLU A 21 8.13 11.34 18.87
CA GLU A 21 7.15 12.00 19.74
C GLU A 21 6.31 13.04 18.99
N SER A 22 6.73 13.42 17.78
CA SER A 22 5.99 14.40 16.97
C SER A 22 4.68 13.81 16.46
N LYS A 23 3.62 14.63 16.42
CA LYS A 23 2.30 14.24 15.89
C LYS A 23 2.38 13.68 14.47
N SER A 24 1.66 12.60 14.22
CA SER A 24 1.49 12.02 12.88
C SER A 24 0.50 12.84 12.05
N ILE A 25 0.90 13.19 10.83
CA ILE A 25 0.05 13.82 9.81
C ILE A 25 -0.74 12.73 9.06
N GLN A 26 -0.04 11.66 8.67
CA GLN A 26 -0.59 10.56 7.87
C GLN A 26 0.25 9.30 8.04
N THR A 27 -0.36 8.14 7.85
CA THR A 27 0.34 6.87 7.69
C THR A 27 0.46 6.54 6.20
N LEU A 28 1.70 6.29 5.77
CA LEU A 28 2.07 5.83 4.44
C LEU A 28 2.15 4.31 4.44
N SER A 29 1.73 3.71 3.35
CA SER A 29 1.74 2.26 3.15
C SER A 29 2.97 1.82 2.37
N GLN A 30 3.28 0.52 2.43
CA GLN A 30 4.35 -0.05 1.63
C GLN A 30 4.23 0.33 0.14
N TYR A 31 5.37 0.65 -0.46
CA TYR A 31 5.51 1.08 -1.85
C TYR A 31 4.81 2.39 -2.21
N ASP A 32 4.37 3.18 -1.23
CA ASP A 32 3.97 4.57 -1.51
C ASP A 32 5.22 5.36 -1.95
N ASN A 33 5.07 6.08 -3.05
CA ASN A 33 6.13 6.90 -3.62
C ASN A 33 6.09 8.29 -3.00
N VAL A 34 7.26 8.80 -2.64
CA VAL A 34 7.45 10.08 -2.00
C VAL A 34 8.59 10.84 -2.67
N THR A 35 8.59 12.15 -2.53
CA THR A 35 9.69 12.99 -2.97
C THR A 35 10.49 13.44 -1.76
N MET A 36 11.78 13.11 -1.71
CA MET A 36 12.68 13.61 -0.68
C MET A 36 13.08 15.05 -1.02
N LEU A 37 12.86 15.94 -0.04
CA LEU A 37 13.13 17.38 -0.14
C LEU A 37 14.39 17.77 0.63
N GLU A 38 14.58 17.24 1.83
CA GLU A 38 15.70 17.58 2.71
C GLU A 38 16.05 16.40 3.64
N GLU A 39 17.32 16.30 4.01
CA GLU A 39 17.82 15.37 5.02
C GLU A 39 18.10 16.09 6.35
N SER A 40 17.59 15.52 7.44
CA SER A 40 17.77 16.01 8.81
C SER A 40 18.10 14.84 9.73
N GLY A 41 19.37 14.42 9.70
CA GLY A 41 19.89 13.32 10.52
C GLY A 41 19.28 11.97 10.13
N GLU A 42 18.50 11.39 11.03
CA GLU A 42 17.81 10.10 10.79
C GLU A 42 16.44 10.27 10.09
N TRP A 43 16.10 11.49 9.69
CA TRP A 43 14.81 11.84 9.12
C TRP A 43 14.97 12.50 7.76
N TYR A 44 14.06 12.17 6.86
CA TYR A 44 13.87 12.89 5.61
C TYR A 44 12.63 13.75 5.70
N LYS A 45 12.77 15.02 5.33
CA LYS A 45 11.63 15.84 4.95
C LYS A 45 11.18 15.39 3.58
N ILE A 46 9.97 14.85 3.50
CA ILE A 46 9.41 14.30 2.28
C ILE A 46 8.08 14.97 1.95
N GLN A 47 7.74 14.94 0.67
CA GLN A 47 6.43 15.29 0.16
C GLN A 47 5.71 14.03 -0.30
N PHE A 48 4.45 13.89 0.12
CA PHE A 48 3.52 12.86 -0.31
C PHE A 48 2.20 13.53 -0.71
N GLY A 49 1.94 13.59 -2.03
CA GLY A 49 0.82 14.36 -2.57
C GLY A 49 0.95 15.84 -2.22
N ASP A 50 -0.05 16.37 -1.55
CA ASP A 50 -0.17 17.74 -1.04
C ASP A 50 0.45 17.94 0.36
N LYS A 51 0.90 16.87 1.01
CA LYS A 51 1.41 16.89 2.38
C LYS A 51 2.92 16.85 2.42
N THR A 52 3.50 17.68 3.28
CA THR A 52 4.94 17.69 3.57
C THR A 52 5.16 17.42 5.05
N GLY A 53 6.14 16.59 5.37
CA GLY A 53 6.48 16.23 6.75
C GLY A 53 7.75 15.42 6.83
N TYR A 54 8.01 14.83 7.99
CA TYR A 54 9.22 14.06 8.28
C TYR A 54 8.92 12.57 8.40
N ALA A 55 9.74 11.74 7.77
CA ALA A 55 9.69 10.29 7.85
C ALA A 55 11.10 9.73 8.10
N ASN A 56 11.20 8.66 8.88
CA ASN A 56 12.50 8.09 9.22
C ASN A 56 13.13 7.43 7.98
N LYS A 57 14.41 7.75 7.73
CA LYS A 57 15.11 7.35 6.50
C LYS A 57 15.27 5.84 6.34
N ASN A 58 15.31 5.08 7.44
CA ASN A 58 15.50 3.62 7.41
C ASN A 58 14.34 2.87 6.75
N PHE A 59 13.19 3.52 6.59
CA PHE A 59 12.00 2.96 5.96
C PHE A 59 11.75 3.48 4.55
N LEU A 60 12.71 4.22 3.99
CA LEU A 60 12.65 4.78 2.66
C LEU A 60 13.79 4.21 1.81
N LYS A 61 13.48 3.88 0.56
CA LYS A 61 14.46 3.41 -0.42
C LYS A 61 14.41 4.27 -1.67
N ALA A 62 15.57 4.56 -2.24
CA ALA A 62 15.68 5.37 -3.44
C ALA A 62 15.03 4.67 -4.64
N GLY A 63 14.46 5.49 -5.53
CA GLY A 63 13.73 5.06 -6.72
C GLY A 63 12.23 5.19 -6.58
N LYS A 64 11.53 4.85 -7.67
CA LYS A 64 10.07 4.89 -7.76
C LYS A 64 9.53 3.47 -7.87
N ALA A 65 8.75 3.06 -6.89
CA ALA A 65 8.06 1.79 -6.88
C ALA A 65 6.92 1.79 -7.91
N VAL A 66 7.02 0.90 -8.90
CA VAL A 66 5.94 0.59 -9.82
C VAL A 66 5.19 -0.60 -9.24
N THR A 67 3.92 -0.38 -8.89
CA THR A 67 3.09 -1.40 -8.24
C THR A 67 1.90 -1.79 -9.09
N SER A 68 1.40 -3.00 -8.85
CA SER A 68 0.13 -3.47 -9.37
C SER A 68 -0.76 -3.96 -8.25
N ILE A 69 -2.06 -3.74 -8.39
CA ILE A 69 -3.04 -4.30 -7.48
C ILE A 69 -3.39 -5.69 -7.96
N SER A 70 -2.84 -6.70 -7.29
CA SER A 70 -3.21 -8.09 -7.52
C SER A 70 -4.49 -8.38 -6.74
N SER A 71 -5.57 -8.65 -7.47
CA SER A 71 -6.84 -9.06 -6.88
C SER A 71 -7.00 -10.56 -7.03
N TYR A 72 -7.33 -11.25 -5.93
CA TYR A 72 -7.60 -12.69 -5.95
C TYR A 72 -8.89 -13.01 -5.23
N ARG A 73 -9.56 -14.09 -5.67
CA ARG A 73 -10.81 -14.56 -5.08
C ARG A 73 -10.52 -15.23 -3.75
N ILE A 74 -11.31 -14.90 -2.74
CA ILE A 74 -11.27 -15.50 -1.40
C ILE A 74 -12.57 -16.25 -1.05
N GLY A 75 -13.56 -16.21 -1.93
CA GLY A 75 -14.79 -16.97 -1.81
C GLY A 75 -15.86 -16.41 -2.74
N ALA A 76 -17.09 -16.86 -2.54
CA ALA A 76 -18.26 -16.42 -3.26
C ALA A 76 -19.44 -16.19 -2.31
N THR A 77 -20.34 -15.31 -2.70
CA THR A 77 -21.73 -15.30 -2.26
C THR A 77 -22.54 -16.04 -3.31
N CYS A 78 -23.33 -17.01 -2.89
CA CYS A 78 -24.19 -17.82 -3.74
C CYS A 78 -25.53 -17.10 -4.02
N LYS A 79 -26.30 -17.57 -5.02
CA LYS A 79 -27.58 -16.93 -5.39
C LYS A 79 -28.65 -17.05 -4.31
N ASP A 80 -28.60 -18.08 -3.48
CA ASP A 80 -29.49 -18.26 -2.33
C ASP A 80 -29.07 -17.42 -1.10
N GLY A 81 -28.03 -16.58 -1.23
CA GLY A 81 -27.52 -15.73 -0.16
C GLY A 81 -26.49 -16.40 0.75
N THR A 82 -26.27 -17.71 0.62
CA THR A 82 -25.22 -18.40 1.38
C THR A 82 -23.82 -17.96 0.94
N SER A 83 -22.83 -18.11 1.82
CA SER A 83 -21.43 -17.80 1.53
C SER A 83 -20.61 -19.07 1.41
N SER A 84 -19.75 -19.14 0.40
CA SER A 84 -18.81 -20.24 0.19
C SER A 84 -17.38 -19.71 0.19
N SER A 85 -16.44 -20.49 0.74
CA SER A 85 -14.99 -20.26 0.63
C SER A 85 -14.41 -20.75 -0.70
N ALA A 86 -15.22 -21.40 -1.56
CA ALA A 86 -14.78 -21.83 -2.88
C ALA A 86 -14.48 -20.63 -3.79
N THR A 87 -13.37 -20.70 -4.53
CA THR A 87 -12.84 -19.62 -5.39
C THR A 87 -12.74 -20.01 -6.87
N GLY A 88 -12.98 -21.29 -7.17
CA GLY A 88 -12.81 -21.90 -8.49
C GLY A 88 -14.11 -22.17 -9.23
N ARG A 89 -13.98 -22.79 -10.41
CA ARG A 89 -15.13 -23.21 -11.22
C ARG A 89 -15.98 -24.22 -10.43
N GLY A 90 -17.31 -24.10 -10.51
CA GLY A 90 -18.25 -24.96 -9.78
C GLY A 90 -18.61 -24.49 -8.37
N ALA A 91 -18.05 -23.37 -7.90
CA ALA A 91 -18.50 -22.76 -6.64
C ALA A 91 -20.01 -22.48 -6.68
N CYS A 92 -20.68 -22.73 -5.55
CA CYS A 92 -22.11 -22.55 -5.40
C CYS A 92 -22.97 -23.38 -6.37
N SER A 93 -22.48 -24.47 -6.97
CA SER A 93 -23.26 -25.28 -7.93
C SER A 93 -24.58 -25.81 -7.36
N HIS A 94 -24.61 -26.22 -6.09
CA HIS A 94 -25.82 -26.65 -5.38
C HIS A 94 -26.70 -25.47 -4.92
N HIS A 95 -26.19 -24.24 -4.99
CA HIS A 95 -26.80 -23.02 -4.48
C HIS A 95 -27.20 -22.06 -5.61
N GLY A 96 -27.48 -22.58 -6.81
CA GLY A 96 -27.88 -21.81 -7.99
C GLY A 96 -26.75 -21.04 -8.69
N GLY A 97 -25.50 -21.33 -8.33
CA GLY A 97 -24.30 -20.68 -8.83
C GLY A 97 -23.86 -19.47 -8.00
N VAL A 98 -22.74 -18.88 -8.43
CA VAL A 98 -22.16 -17.70 -7.77
C VAL A 98 -22.98 -16.46 -8.12
N SER A 99 -23.38 -15.71 -7.10
CA SER A 99 -23.94 -14.37 -7.23
C SER A 99 -22.83 -13.33 -7.34
N SER A 100 -21.86 -13.38 -6.43
CA SER A 100 -20.70 -12.48 -6.47
C SER A 100 -19.44 -13.17 -5.94
N TRP A 101 -18.30 -12.85 -6.53
CA TRP A 101 -17.01 -13.26 -5.99
C TRP A 101 -16.58 -12.29 -4.91
N ARG A 102 -16.19 -12.83 -3.76
CA ARG A 102 -15.50 -12.08 -2.72
C ARG A 102 -14.03 -12.06 -3.09
N THR A 103 -13.46 -10.86 -3.26
CA THR A 103 -12.06 -10.68 -3.63
C THR A 103 -11.29 -9.96 -2.53
N LYS A 104 -10.00 -10.25 -2.44
CA LYS A 104 -9.04 -9.41 -1.71
C LYS A 104 -8.03 -8.85 -2.70
N SER A 105 -7.57 -7.65 -2.41
CA SER A 105 -6.64 -6.91 -3.24
C SER A 105 -5.36 -6.65 -2.44
N THR A 106 -4.22 -6.95 -3.04
CA THR A 106 -2.90 -6.71 -2.44
C THR A 106 -2.07 -5.88 -3.41
N LYS A 107 -1.43 -4.83 -2.88
CA LYS A 107 -0.46 -4.04 -3.63
C LYS A 107 0.85 -4.84 -3.72
N VAL A 108 1.28 -5.13 -4.94
CA VAL A 108 2.50 -5.90 -5.22
C VAL A 108 3.50 -5.01 -5.93
N LEU A 109 4.76 -5.05 -5.49
CA LEU A 109 5.85 -4.39 -6.19
C LEU A 109 6.21 -5.17 -7.45
N LEU A 110 6.11 -4.52 -8.61
CA LEU A 110 6.52 -5.12 -9.89
C LEU A 110 7.99 -4.86 -10.18
N ARG A 111 8.40 -3.59 -10.06
CA ARG A 111 9.78 -3.14 -10.29
C ARG A 111 10.02 -1.79 -9.61
N VAL A 112 11.30 -1.41 -9.52
CA VAL A 112 11.72 -0.07 -9.06
C VAL A 112 12.40 0.65 -10.22
N GLU A 113 11.92 1.84 -10.53
CA GLU A 113 12.56 2.76 -11.47
C GLU A 113 13.65 3.54 -10.73
N LYS A 114 14.88 3.51 -11.26
CA LYS A 114 15.93 4.42 -10.81
C LYS A 114 15.68 5.78 -11.48
N GLY A 115 15.64 6.83 -10.66
CA GLY A 115 15.57 8.22 -11.13
C GLY A 115 16.91 8.71 -11.65
#